data_AF-A0A6A6DD39-F1
#
_entry.id   AF-A0A6A6DD39-F1
#
_cell.length_a   1.000
_cell.length_b   1.000
_cell.length_c   1.000
_cell.angle_alpha   90.00
_cell.angle_beta   90.00
_cell.angle_gamma   90.00
#
_symmetry.space_group_name_H-M   'P 1'
#
loop_
_entity.id
_entity.type
_entity.pdbx_description
1 polymer ?
#
loop_
_entity_poly.entity_id
_entity_poly.type
_entity_poly.pdbx_seq_one_letter_code
_entity_poly.pdbx_strand_id
1 'polypeptide(L)'
;ISEKEMDKLLHEEGEKIYKKLKALMEKNEGTIWKNRDFRIDAVPTKDRSKVKNWNLQVNGNPESEAAKTLKERKGTHAKLFRDTFDLGDAPDYETWKESILERYS
;
A
#
# COMPACT_ATOMS: atom_id res chain seq x y z
N ILE A 1 7.83 -5.39 -8.48
CA ILE A 1 6.54 -5.96 -8.88
C ILE A 1 6.21 -5.31 -10.22
N SER A 2 5.79 -6.12 -11.19
CA SER A 2 5.33 -5.67 -12.50
C SER A 2 3.91 -5.10 -12.41
N GLU A 3 3.47 -4.40 -13.45
CA GLU A 3 2.10 -3.90 -13.57
C GLU A 3 1.06 -5.02 -13.38
N LYS A 4 1.21 -6.15 -14.07
CA LYS A 4 0.31 -7.31 -13.96
C LYS A 4 0.22 -7.88 -12.54
N GLU A 5 1.35 -7.95 -11.85
CA GLU A 5 1.38 -8.44 -10.46
C GLU A 5 0.75 -7.41 -9.50
N MET A 6 0.90 -6.11 -9.76
CA MET A 6 0.23 -5.06 -9.00
C MET A 6 -1.28 -5.06 -9.23
N ASP A 7 -1.71 -5.15 -10.49
CA ASP A 7 -3.12 -5.24 -10.87
C ASP A 7 -3.79 -6.44 -10.19
N LYS A 8 -3.15 -7.62 -10.22
CA LYS A 8 -3.63 -8.79 -9.51
C LYS A 8 -3.79 -8.56 -8.00
N LEU A 9 -2.79 -7.94 -7.35
CA LEU A 9 -2.86 -7.61 -5.93
C LEU A 9 -4.02 -6.66 -5.61
N LEU A 10 -4.20 -5.63 -6.43
CA LEU A 10 -5.29 -4.66 -6.25
C LEU A 10 -6.65 -5.30 -6.55
N HIS A 11 -6.75 -6.21 -7.52
CA HIS A 11 -7.97 -6.95 -7.78
C HIS A 11 -8.40 -7.84 -6.61
N GLU A 12 -7.45 -8.54 -5.97
CA GLU A 12 -7.73 -9.46 -4.86
C GLU A 12 -7.94 -8.75 -3.52
N GLU A 13 -7.19 -7.69 -3.25
CA GLU A 13 -7.10 -7.07 -1.92
C GLU A 13 -7.31 -5.55 -1.91
N GLY A 14 -7.37 -4.91 -3.07
CA GLY A 14 -7.41 -3.45 -3.23
C GLY A 14 -8.57 -2.81 -2.49
N GLU A 15 -9.78 -3.35 -2.60
CA GLU A 15 -10.94 -2.82 -1.87
C GLU A 15 -10.73 -2.82 -0.34
N LYS A 16 -10.11 -3.88 0.19
CA LYS A 16 -9.84 -3.97 1.63
C LYS A 16 -8.76 -2.98 2.03
N ILE A 17 -7.72 -2.85 1.21
CA ILE A 17 -6.64 -1.85 1.40
C ILE A 17 -7.23 -0.44 1.39
N TYR A 18 -8.03 -0.10 0.38
CA TYR A 18 -8.67 1.20 0.22
C TYR A 18 -9.58 1.53 1.41
N LYS A 19 -10.42 0.58 1.85
CA LYS A 19 -11.26 0.77 3.06
C LYS A 19 -10.41 1.03 4.31
N LYS A 20 -9.26 0.36 4.47
CA LYS A 20 -8.33 0.60 5.59
C LYS A 20 -7.65 1.96 5.49
N LEU A 21 -7.25 2.39 4.29
CA LEU A 21 -6.70 3.73 4.04
C LEU A 21 -7.72 4.82 4.36
N LYS A 22 -8.97 4.66 3.92
CA LYS A 22 -10.04 5.62 4.24
C LYS A 22 -10.40 5.66 5.72
N ALA A 23 -10.26 4.54 6.43
CA ALA A 23 -10.48 4.43 7.87
C ALA A 23 -9.31 4.96 8.74
N LEU A 24 -8.21 5.47 8.14
CA LEU A 24 -7.05 6.01 8.87
C LEU A 24 -7.33 7.21 9.78
N MET A 25 -8.56 7.72 9.80
CA MET A 25 -8.91 9.06 10.26
C MET A 25 -8.53 9.42 11.71
N GLU A 26 -8.14 8.49 12.59
CA GLU A 26 -8.01 8.86 14.01
C GLU A 26 -6.77 8.39 14.79
N LYS A 27 -6.05 7.30 14.44
CA LYS A 27 -5.14 6.70 15.45
C LYS A 27 -3.84 6.02 15.00
N ASN A 28 -3.60 5.75 13.73
CA ASN A 28 -2.61 4.71 13.40
C ASN A 28 -1.38 5.23 12.67
N GLU A 29 -0.26 5.22 13.39
CA GLU A 29 1.07 5.03 12.82
C GLU A 29 1.32 3.52 12.70
N GLY A 30 1.99 3.07 11.63
CA GLY A 30 2.37 1.67 11.44
C GLY A 30 1.45 0.88 10.50
N THR A 31 1.45 -0.46 10.64
CA THR A 31 0.79 -1.36 9.69
C THR A 31 -0.73 -1.34 9.82
N ILE A 32 -1.43 -0.88 8.77
CA ILE A 32 -2.90 -0.82 8.74
C ILE A 32 -3.55 -2.00 8.01
N TRP A 33 -2.78 -2.67 7.18
CA TRP A 33 -3.20 -3.87 6.47
C TRP A 33 -1.98 -4.74 6.22
N LYS A 34 -2.15 -6.05 6.31
CA LYS A 34 -1.14 -7.03 5.92
C LYS A 34 -1.82 -8.31 5.45
N ASN A 35 -1.20 -9.00 4.50
CA ASN A 35 -1.46 -10.39 4.22
C ASN A 35 -0.18 -11.21 4.47
N ARG A 36 -0.05 -12.39 3.85
CA ARG A 36 1.14 -13.25 3.98
C ARG A 36 2.40 -12.63 3.39
N ASP A 37 2.27 -11.91 2.28
CA ASP A 37 3.42 -11.46 1.46
C ASP A 37 3.68 -9.95 1.55
N PHE A 38 2.64 -9.16 1.77
CA PHE A 38 2.65 -7.72 1.66
C PHE A 38 1.97 -7.06 2.86
N ARG A 39 2.27 -5.77 3.03
CA ARG A 39 1.59 -4.90 4.00
C ARG A 39 1.51 -3.46 3.52
N ILE A 40 0.55 -2.74 4.08
CA ILE A 40 0.44 -1.29 3.99
C ILE A 40 0.80 -0.69 5.34
N ASP A 41 1.76 0.21 5.34
CA ASP A 41 2.13 1.00 6.51
C ASP A 41 1.71 2.46 6.29
N ALA A 42 1.00 3.01 7.27
CA ALA A 42 0.79 4.46 7.36
C ALA A 42 2.02 5.11 7.99
N VAL A 43 2.51 6.16 7.34
CA VAL A 43 3.71 6.88 7.78
C VAL A 43 3.28 8.06 8.66
N PRO A 44 3.94 8.26 9.82
CA PRO A 44 3.70 9.42 10.66
C PRO A 44 3.78 10.72 9.88
N THR A 45 2.76 11.56 10.03
CA THR A 45 2.80 12.96 9.60
C THR A 45 2.94 13.81 10.86
N LYS A 46 3.87 14.78 10.86
CA LYS A 46 4.05 15.69 12.02
C LYS A 46 2.80 16.54 12.28
N ASP A 47 1.91 16.66 11.30
CA ASP A 47 0.66 17.37 11.38
C ASP A 47 -0.54 16.42 11.46
N ARG A 48 -1.62 16.91 12.07
CA ARG A 48 -2.95 16.28 11.99
C ARG A 48 -3.62 16.56 10.65
N SER A 49 -2.85 16.66 9.57
CA SER A 49 -3.39 16.89 8.23
C SER A 49 -4.30 15.74 7.83
N LYS A 50 -5.31 16.06 7.01
CA LYS A 50 -6.16 15.07 6.36
C LYS A 50 -5.39 14.24 5.32
N VAL A 51 -4.21 14.71 4.90
CA VAL A 51 -3.33 14.03 3.96
C VAL A 51 -2.44 13.03 4.69
N LYS A 52 -2.61 11.74 4.44
CA LYS A 52 -1.82 10.67 5.07
C LYS A 52 -0.84 10.05 4.08
N ASN A 53 0.42 9.96 4.48
CA ASN A 53 1.43 9.20 3.76
C ASN A 53 1.24 7.70 4.03
N TRP A 54 1.38 6.87 2.99
CA TRP A 54 1.33 5.42 3.12
C TRP A 54 2.33 4.73 2.20
N ASN A 55 2.71 3.50 2.53
CA ASN A 55 3.56 2.67 1.67
C ASN A 55 3.03 1.24 1.57
N LEU A 56 3.05 0.67 0.36
CA LEU A 56 2.99 -0.77 0.15
C LEU A 56 4.40 -1.36 0.23
N GLN A 57 4.56 -2.39 1.06
CA GLN A 57 5.83 -3.06 1.31
C GLN A 57 5.69 -4.57 1.23
N VAL A 58 6.79 -5.24 0.89
CA VAL A 58 6.92 -6.68 1.13
C VAL A 58 7.10 -6.93 2.62
N ASN A 59 6.47 -8.00 3.13
CA ASN A 59 6.63 -8.42 4.52
C ASN A 59 8.07 -8.82 4.85
N GLY A 60 8.37 -8.84 6.15
CA GLY A 60 9.66 -9.33 6.64
C GLY A 60 9.86 -10.82 6.33
N ASN A 61 8.81 -11.63 6.42
CA ASN A 61 8.84 -13.06 6.13
C ASN A 61 7.72 -13.40 5.12
N PRO A 62 7.90 -13.08 3.82
CA PRO A 62 6.91 -13.43 2.80
C PRO A 62 6.89 -14.95 2.56
N GLU A 63 5.72 -15.50 2.25
CA GLU A 63 5.53 -16.93 2.04
C GLU A 63 5.75 -17.32 0.57
N SER A 64 5.34 -16.47 -0.38
CA SER A 64 5.47 -16.73 -1.81
C SER A 64 6.89 -16.48 -2.33
N GLU A 65 7.32 -17.30 -3.28
CA GLU A 65 8.63 -17.15 -3.93
C GLU A 65 8.79 -15.81 -4.67
N ALA A 66 7.70 -15.29 -5.25
CA ALA A 66 7.69 -13.98 -5.89
C ALA A 66 8.00 -12.86 -4.87
N ALA A 67 7.34 -12.86 -3.72
CA ALA A 67 7.57 -11.87 -2.68
C ALA A 67 8.94 -12.05 -2.01
N LYS A 68 9.43 -13.28 -1.81
CA LYS A 68 10.82 -13.55 -1.37
C LYS A 68 11.84 -12.95 -2.33
N THR A 69 11.67 -13.21 -3.63
CA THR A 69 12.54 -12.64 -4.69
C THR A 69 12.50 -11.11 -4.68
N LEU A 70 11.32 -10.51 -4.49
CA LEU A 70 11.18 -9.06 -4.37
C LEU A 70 11.92 -8.51 -3.15
N LYS A 71 11.81 -9.18 -2.00
CA LYS A 71 12.53 -8.82 -0.76
C LYS A 71 14.05 -8.92 -0.94
N GLU A 72 14.55 -9.99 -1.56
CA GLU A 72 15.98 -10.17 -1.81
C GLU A 72 16.56 -9.07 -2.70
N ARG A 73 15.84 -8.69 -3.76
CA ARG A 73 16.30 -7.64 -4.69
C ARG A 73 16.28 -6.23 -4.11
N LYS A 74 15.30 -5.94 -3.24
CA LYS A 74 15.04 -4.57 -2.75
C LYS A 74 15.38 -4.36 -1.27
N GLY A 75 15.80 -5.41 -0.58
CA GLY A 75 16.13 -5.40 0.85
C GLY A 75 14.92 -5.61 1.78
N THR A 76 15.22 -5.73 3.07
CA THR A 76 14.21 -5.70 4.14
C THR A 76 13.45 -4.38 4.12
N HIS A 77 12.12 -4.43 4.21
CA HIS A 77 11.22 -3.26 4.10
C HIS A 77 11.14 -2.63 2.70
N ALA A 78 11.41 -3.42 1.66
CA ALA A 78 11.25 -3.01 0.26
C ALA A 78 9.89 -2.31 0.01
N LYS A 79 9.92 -0.99 -0.16
CA LYS A 79 8.77 -0.19 -0.56
C LYS A 79 8.49 -0.45 -2.03
N LEU A 80 7.36 -1.08 -2.30
CA LEU A 80 6.87 -1.32 -3.65
C LEU A 80 6.22 -0.07 -4.20
N PHE A 81 5.43 0.61 -3.35
CA PHE A 81 4.70 1.83 -3.67
C PHE A 81 4.70 2.79 -2.48
N ARG A 82 4.67 4.09 -2.75
CA ARG A 82 4.53 5.14 -1.76
C ARG A 82 3.66 6.24 -2.33
N ASP A 83 2.72 6.72 -1.52
CA ASP A 83 1.86 7.83 -1.93
C ASP A 83 1.26 8.57 -0.74
N THR A 84 0.54 9.64 -1.05
CA THR A 84 -0.38 10.31 -0.13
C THR A 84 -1.81 9.86 -0.36
N PHE A 85 -2.65 10.00 0.67
CA PHE A 85 -4.08 9.77 0.60
C PHE A 85 -4.78 10.91 1.34
N ASP A 86 -5.49 11.77 0.62
CA ASP A 86 -6.24 12.88 1.22
C ASP A 86 -7.58 12.36 1.75
N LEU A 87 -7.76 12.37 3.08
CA LEU A 87 -9.00 11.95 3.71
C LEU A 87 -10.14 12.97 3.54
N GLY A 88 -9.81 14.24 3.21
CA GLY A 88 -10.78 15.29 2.92
C GLY A 88 -11.30 15.26 1.49
N ASP A 89 -10.49 14.73 0.57
CA ASP A 89 -10.79 14.57 -0.85
C ASP A 89 -10.31 13.21 -1.36
N ALA A 90 -10.82 12.15 -0.72
CA ALA A 90 -10.40 10.80 -1.02
C ALA A 90 -10.95 10.38 -2.40
N PRO A 91 -10.12 9.99 -3.37
CA PRO A 91 -10.60 9.47 -4.65
C PRO A 91 -11.46 8.24 -4.40
N ASP A 92 -12.37 7.92 -5.31
CA ASP A 92 -13.05 6.61 -5.28
C ASP A 92 -12.06 5.46 -5.50
N TYR A 93 -12.53 4.24 -5.29
CA TYR A 93 -11.68 3.06 -5.37
C TYR A 93 -11.07 2.85 -6.75
N GLU A 94 -11.82 3.09 -7.82
CA GLU A 94 -11.37 2.86 -9.19
C GLU A 94 -10.31 3.89 -9.59
N THR A 95 -10.56 5.17 -9.30
CA THR A 95 -9.60 6.26 -9.51
C THR A 95 -8.32 6.03 -8.70
N TRP A 96 -8.45 5.60 -7.45
CA TRP A 96 -7.29 5.24 -6.61
C TRP A 96 -6.49 4.09 -7.22
N LYS A 97 -7.16 3.02 -7.67
CA LYS A 97 -6.53 1.85 -8.29
C LYS A 97 -5.80 2.23 -9.57
N GLU A 98 -6.44 2.99 -10.45
CA GLU A 98 -5.84 3.48 -11.71
C GLU A 98 -4.58 4.31 -11.45
N SER A 99 -4.63 5.24 -10.49
CA SER A 99 -3.47 6.07 -10.13
C SER A 99 -2.25 5.27 -9.65
N ILE A 100 -2.49 4.08 -9.05
CA ILE A 100 -1.41 3.17 -8.68
C ILE A 100 -0.84 2.49 -9.92
N LEU A 101 -1.70 1.96 -10.78
CA LEU A 101 -1.31 1.20 -11.97
C LEU A 101 -0.55 2.06 -12.99
N GLU A 102 -0.93 3.32 -13.17
CA GLU A 102 -0.24 4.29 -14.03
C GLU A 102 1.25 4.47 -13.68
N ARG A 103 1.63 4.23 -12.41
CA ARG A 103 3.02 4.34 -11.96
C ARG A 103 3.84 3.07 -12.23
N TYR A 104 3.21 2.03 -12.77
CA TYR A 104 3.85 0.79 -13.20
C TYR A 104 3.82 0.59 -14.72
N SER A 105 3.22 1.53 -15.47
CA SER A 105 3.18 1.60 -16.94
C SER A 105 4.54 1.94 -17.55
#